data_AF-A0A2S8UJB6-F1
#
_entry.id   AF-A0A2S8UJB6-F1
#
_cell.length_a   1.000
_cell.length_b   1.000
_cell.length_c   1.000
_cell.angle_alpha   90.00
_cell.angle_beta   90.00
_cell.angle_gamma   90.00
#
_symmetry.space_group_name_H-M   'P 1'
#
loop_
_entity.id
_entity.type
_entity.pdbx_description
1 polymer ?
#
loop_
_entity_poly.entity_id
_entity_poly.type
_entity_poly.pdbx_seq_one_letter_code
_entity_poly.pdbx_strand_id
1 'polypeptide(L)' 'MDVNTLIRVASEQADLFPKILLACTVIGTALTFLYLMTLNKNQVKEQKNAKSLLAMYIVVVIMTLYSTDITTFIKGFI' A
#
# COMPACT_ATOMS: atom_id res chain seq x y z
N MET A 1 29.98 -2.21 -12.08
CA MET A 1 28.60 -1.72 -12.23
C MET A 1 28.65 -0.24 -11.91
N ASP A 2 28.48 0.63 -12.91
CA ASP A 2 28.70 2.07 -12.76
C ASP A 2 27.61 2.75 -11.92
N VAL A 3 27.96 3.88 -11.30
CA VAL A 3 27.05 4.71 -10.49
C VAL A 3 25.80 5.11 -11.30
N ASN A 4 25.96 5.37 -12.59
CA ASN A 4 24.86 5.68 -13.50
C ASN A 4 23.89 4.51 -13.67
N THR A 5 24.38 3.28 -13.65
CA THR A 5 23.54 2.06 -13.72
C THR A 5 22.75 1.88 -12.42
N LEU A 6 23.38 2.16 -11.26
CA LEU A 6 22.72 2.10 -9.95
C LEU A 6 21.60 3.14 -9.82
N ILE A 7 21.83 4.37 -10.26
CA ILE A 7 20.82 5.44 -10.25
C ILE A 7 19.63 5.09 -11.15
N ARG A 8 19.88 4.52 -12.33
CA ARG A 8 18.81 4.11 -13.25
C ARG A 8 17.95 2.99 -12.67
N VAL A 9 18.58 1.97 -12.07
CA VAL A 9 17.87 0.86 -11.43
C VAL A 9 17.08 1.33 -10.20
N ALA A 10 17.65 2.24 -9.39
CA ALA A 10 16.94 2.84 -8.26
C ALA A 10 15.75 3.69 -8.70
N SER A 11 15.88 4.44 -9.80
CA SER A 11 14.81 5.21 -10.42
C SER A 11 13.68 4.31 -10.95
N GLU A 12 14.02 3.23 -11.66
CA GLU A 12 13.03 2.28 -12.18
C GLU A 12 12.31 1.55 -11.04
N GLN A 13 13.02 1.17 -9.99
CA GLN A 13 12.42 0.56 -8.80
C GLN A 13 11.53 1.53 -8.02
N ALA A 14 11.90 2.81 -7.95
CA ALA A 14 11.10 3.85 -7.29
C ALA A 14 9.73 4.03 -7.96
N ASP A 15 9.60 3.73 -9.25
CA ASP A 15 8.35 3.85 -10.00
C ASP A 15 7.54 2.54 -10.06
N LEU A 16 8.22 1.39 -10.02
CA LEU A 16 7.59 0.07 -10.04
C LEU A 16 7.07 -0.35 -8.66
N PHE A 17 7.81 -0.08 -7.60
CA PHE A 17 7.48 -0.51 -6.25
C PHE A 17 6.12 0.05 -5.76
N PRO A 18 5.79 1.34 -5.92
CA PRO A 18 4.50 1.88 -5.52
C PRO A 18 3.33 1.26 -6.30
N LYS A 19 3.53 0.96 -7.59
CA LYS A 19 2.51 0.34 -8.45
C LYS A 19 2.20 -1.10 -8.00
N ILE A 20 3.23 -1.88 -7.72
CA ILE A 20 3.09 -3.25 -7.19
C ILE A 20 2.44 -3.20 -5.81
N LEU A 21 2.90 -2.31 -4.93
CA LEU A 21 2.33 -2.13 -3.60
C LEU A 21 0.84 -1.78 -3.68
N LEU A 22 0.45 -0.85 -4.56
CA LEU A 22 -0.94 -0.47 -4.79
C LEU A 22 -1.77 -1.67 -5.25
N ALA A 23 -1.29 -2.43 -6.25
CA ALA A 23 -1.98 -3.62 -6.74
C ALA A 23 -2.18 -4.67 -5.65
N CYS A 24 -1.14 -4.98 -4.87
CA CYS A 24 -1.23 -5.90 -3.73
C CYS A 24 -2.21 -5.40 -2.66
N THR A 25 -2.21 -4.10 -2.38
CA THR A 25 -3.08 -3.47 -1.37
C THR A 25 -4.55 -3.53 -1.81
N VAL A 26 -4.84 -3.29 -3.09
CA VAL A 26 -6.19 -3.43 -3.66
C VAL A 26 -6.68 -4.88 -3.57
N ILE A 27 -5.84 -5.85 -3.94
CA ILE A 27 -6.18 -7.28 -3.83
C ILE A 27 -6.42 -7.66 -2.36
N GLY A 28 -5.54 -7.25 -1.45
CA GLY A 28 -5.68 -7.49 -0.01
C GLY A 28 -6.96 -6.88 0.57
N THR A 29 -7.34 -5.69 0.11
CA THR A 29 -8.60 -5.04 0.50
C THR A 29 -9.81 -5.85 0.04
N ALA A 30 -9.83 -6.30 -1.22
CA ALA A 30 -10.91 -7.11 -1.75
C ALA A 30 -11.06 -8.44 -0.99
N LEU A 31 -9.95 -9.14 -0.73
CA LEU A 31 -9.95 -10.38 0.04
C LEU A 31 -10.42 -10.15 1.49
N THR A 32 -9.96 -9.09 2.14
CA THR A 32 -10.37 -8.75 3.50
C THR A 32 -11.86 -8.42 3.56
N PHE A 33 -12.39 -7.73 2.55
CA PHE A 33 -13.81 -7.43 2.44
C PHE A 33 -14.66 -8.70 2.28
N LEU A 34 -14.26 -9.60 1.38
CA LEU A 34 -14.93 -10.90 1.19
C LEU A 34 -14.87 -11.75 2.47
N TYR A 35 -13.73 -11.76 3.15
CA TYR A 35 -13.57 -12.42 4.44
C TYR A 35 -14.51 -11.82 5.49
N LEU A 36 -14.63 -10.49 5.54
CA LEU A 36 -15.54 -9.79 6.44
C LEU A 36 -17.00 -10.15 6.20
N MET A 37 -17.38 -10.33 4.94
CA MET A 37 -18.73 -10.72 4.52
C MET A 37 -19.04 -12.19 4.86
N THR A 38 -18.02 -13.04 4.93
CA THR A 38 -18.13 -14.46 5.29
C THR A 38 -18.19 -14.68 6.80
N LEU A 39 -17.67 -13.73 7.60
CA LEU A 39 -17.65 -13.82 9.05
C LEU A 39 -19.07 -13.78 9.66
N ASN A 40 -19.37 -14.78 10.48
CA ASN A 40 -20.68 -14.89 11.12
C ASN A 40 -20.81 -13.87 12.28
N LYS A 41 -22.04 -13.49 12.65
CA LYS A 41 -22.30 -12.45 13.68
C LYS A 41 -21.73 -12.79 15.07
N ASN A 42 -21.50 -14.07 15.35
CA ASN A 42 -20.90 -14.52 16.62
C ASN A 42 -19.37 -14.37 16.66
N GLN A 43 -18.72 -14.07 15.53
CA GLN A 43 -17.26 -13.90 15.43
C GLN A 43 -16.85 -12.44 15.60
N VAL A 44 -17.32 -11.80 16.66
CA VAL A 44 -17.12 -10.35 16.92
C VAL A 44 -15.65 -9.95 16.97
N LYS A 45 -14.79 -10.80 17.54
CA LYS A 45 -13.33 -10.57 17.61
C LYS A 45 -12.68 -10.59 16.23
N GLU A 46 -13.03 -11.56 15.39
CA GLU A 46 -12.51 -11.68 14.02
C GLU A 46 -13.03 -10.54 13.14
N GLN A 47 -14.30 -10.15 13.29
CA GLN A 47 -14.83 -8.98 12.57
C GLN A 47 -14.09 -7.69 12.96
N LYS A 48 -13.77 -7.49 14.24
CA LYS A 48 -13.00 -6.32 14.68
C LYS A 48 -11.60 -6.31 14.06
N ASN A 49 -10.94 -7.46 14.03
CA ASN A 49 -9.63 -7.60 13.41
C ASN A 49 -9.69 -7.36 11.90
N ALA A 50 -10.65 -7.95 11.20
CA ALA A 50 -10.84 -7.77 9.76
C ALA A 50 -11.17 -6.31 9.42
N LYS A 51 -11.99 -5.62 10.22
CA LYS A 51 -12.25 -4.18 10.06
C LYS A 51 -10.98 -3.34 10.27
N SER A 52 -10.19 -3.68 11.29
CA SER A 52 -8.90 -3.01 11.54
C SER A 52 -7.91 -3.22 10.40
N LEU A 53 -7.86 -4.44 9.84
CA LEU A 53 -7.01 -4.77 8.71
C LEU A 53 -7.44 -3.99 7.45
N LEU A 54 -8.76 -3.88 7.22
CA LEU A 54 -9.31 -3.10 6.12
C LEU A 54 -9.00 -1.60 6.27
N ALA A 55 -9.07 -1.05 7.48
CA ALA A 55 -8.66 0.32 7.77
C ALA A 55 -7.15 0.54 7.52
N MET A 56 -6.30 -0.43 7.90
CA MET A 56 -4.88 -0.38 7.61
C MET A 56 -4.60 -0.34 6.10
N TYR A 57 -5.27 -1.19 5.32
CA TYR A 57 -5.13 -1.17 3.86
C TYR A 57 -5.54 0.18 3.25
N ILE A 58 -6.62 0.81 3.73
CA ILE A 58 -7.03 2.16 3.29
C ILE A 58 -5.92 3.19 3.55
N VAL A 59 -5.32 3.17 4.75
CA VAL A 59 -4.20 4.07 5.09
C VAL A 59 -3.01 3.85 4.16
N VAL A 60 -2.67 2.59 3.87
CA VAL A 60 -1.58 2.25 2.93
C VAL A 60 -1.88 2.74 1.52
N VAL A 61 -3.13 2.61 1.02
CA VAL A 61 -3.52 3.16 -0.30
C VAL A 61 -3.32 4.67 -0.33
N ILE A 62 -3.80 5.38 0.70
CA ILE A 62 -3.64 6.84 0.80
C ILE A 62 -2.15 7.21 0.80
N MET A 63 -1.34 6.61 1.69
CA MET A 63 0.09 6.88 1.73
C MET A 63 0.79 6.56 0.41
N THR A 64 0.39 5.51 -0.29
CA THR A 64 0.98 5.12 -1.58
C THR A 64 0.62 6.12 -2.68
N LEU A 65 -0.63 6.60 -2.71
CA LEU A 65 -1.08 7.60 -3.68
C LEU A 65 -0.42 8.96 -3.47
N TYR A 66 -0.29 9.40 -2.21
CA TYR A 66 0.36 10.66 -1.86
C TYR A 66 1.89 10.53 -1.71
N SER A 67 2.44 9.33 -1.89
CA SER A 67 3.89 9.08 -1.82
C SER A 67 4.65 9.97 -2.81
N THR A 68 4.11 10.18 -4.01
CA THR A 68 4.72 11.02 -5.05
C THR A 68 4.74 12.49 -4.65
N ASP A 69 3.66 12.99 -4.03
CA ASP A 69 3.61 14.37 -3.50
C ASP A 69 4.57 14.56 -2.33
N ILE A 70 4.67 13.58 -1.42
CA ILE A 70 5.61 13.61 -0.29
C ILE A 70 7.06 13.57 -0.80
N THR A 71 7.35 12.72 -1.78
CA THR A 71 8.70 12.60 -2.37
C THR A 71 9.10 13.88 -3.09
N THR A 72 8.14 14.53 -3.79
CA THR A 72 8.34 15.81 -4.46
C THR A 72 8.51 16.95 -3.46
N PHE A 73 7.74 16.93 -2.37
CA PHE A 73 7.88 17.86 -1.25
C PHE A 73 9.25 17.76 -0.57
N ILE A 74 9.73 16.54 -0.29
CA ILE A 74 11.07 16.31 0.29
C ILE A 74 12.17 16.74 -0.69
N LYS A 75 12.04 16.42 -1.98
CA LYS A 75 13.00 16.87 -3.01
C LYS A 75 13.02 18.39 -3.20
N GLY A 76 11.91 19.08 -2.93
CA GLY A 76 11.86 20.55 -2.95
C GLY A 76 12.39 21.22 -1.68
N PHE A 77 12.61 20.45 -0.61
CA PHE A 77 13.13 20.93 0.67
C PHE A 77 14.66 20.80 0.80
N ILE A 78 15.27 19.89 0.03
CA ILE A 78 16.73 19.71 -0.13
C ILE A 78 17.23 20.61 -1.26
#